data_AF-A0A1V9XXE2-F1
#
_entry.id   AF-A0A1V9XXE2-F1
#
_cell.length_a   1.000
_cell.length_b   1.000
_cell.length_c   1.000
_cell.angle_alpha   90.00
_cell.angle_beta   90.00
_cell.angle_gamma   90.00
#
_symmetry.space_group_name_H-M   'P 1'
#
loop_
_entity.id
_entity.type
_entity.pdbx_description
1 polymer ?
#
loop_
_entity_poly.entity_id
_entity_poly.type
_entity_poly.pdbx_seq_one_letter_code
_entity_poly.pdbx_strand_id
1 'polypeptide(L)' 'MDATADPCDDFFEYACGTWNKAHPIPDDRATITTFEVLADQVQLTIKELLEEPESTRDNEVTAKTKRMFNACMNGKYT' A
#
# COMPACT_ATOMS: atom_id res chain seq x y z
N MET A 1 2.05 6.10 -19.68
CA MET A 1 2.72 6.62 -20.89
C MET A 1 2.05 7.89 -21.34
N ASP A 2 2.84 8.92 -21.61
CA ASP A 2 2.42 10.13 -22.31
C ASP A 2 2.99 10.10 -23.73
N ALA A 3 2.18 9.69 -24.71
CA ALA A 3 2.62 9.54 -26.10
C ALA A 3 2.86 10.89 -26.81
N THR A 4 2.65 12.02 -26.14
CA THR A 4 2.94 13.35 -26.70
C THR A 4 4.39 13.79 -26.51
N ALA A 5 5.13 13.14 -25.59
CA ALA A 5 6.56 13.36 -25.40
C ALA A 5 7.39 12.53 -26.39
N ASP A 6 8.49 13.09 -26.93
CA ASP A 6 9.44 12.33 -27.73
C ASP A 6 10.29 11.44 -26.80
N PRO A 7 10.27 10.09 -26.96
CA PRO A 7 11.06 9.19 -26.13
C PRO A 7 12.57 9.34 -26.30
N CYS A 8 13.06 9.93 -27.40
CA CYS A 8 14.48 10.18 -27.60
C CYS A 8 14.99 11.37 -26.78
N ASP A 9 14.11 12.32 -26.45
CA ASP A 9 14.43 13.52 -25.69
C ASP A 9 14.13 13.34 -24.19
N ASP A 10 12.96 12.80 -23.84
CA ASP A 10 12.57 12.51 -22.45
C ASP A 10 11.79 11.18 -22.37
N PHE A 11 12.55 10.10 -22.23
CA PHE A 11 11.98 8.77 -22.07
C PHE A 11 11.16 8.63 -20.78
N PHE A 12 11.46 9.40 -19.73
CA PHE A 12 10.75 9.32 -18.47
C PHE A 12 9.35 9.92 -18.60
N GLU A 13 9.20 11.11 -19.18
CA GLU A 13 7.87 11.69 -19.44
C GLU A 13 7.07 10.82 -20.42
N TYR A 14 7.71 10.30 -21.47
CA TYR A 14 7.05 9.38 -22.39
C TYR A 14 6.51 8.12 -21.69
N ALA A 15 7.31 7.48 -20.84
CA ALA A 15 6.90 6.25 -20.15
C ALA A 15 5.90 6.53 -19.01
N CYS A 16 6.15 7.55 -18.20
CA CYS A 16 5.54 7.75 -16.88
C CYS A 16 4.66 9.00 -16.77
N GLY A 17 4.73 9.96 -17.70
CA GLY A 17 4.13 11.30 -17.55
C GLY A 17 2.65 11.30 -17.21
N THR A 18 1.85 10.46 -17.88
CA THR A 18 0.42 10.29 -17.53
C THR A 18 0.21 9.69 -16.14
N TRP A 19 1.09 8.77 -15.69
CA TRP A 19 0.98 8.20 -14.35
C TRP A 19 1.26 9.27 -13.28
N ASN A 20 2.31 10.09 -13.46
CA ASN A 20 2.63 11.19 -12.55
C ASN A 20 1.47 12.20 -12.42
N LYS A 21 0.80 12.52 -13.54
CA LYS A 21 -0.38 13.42 -13.55
C LYS A 21 -1.57 12.83 -12.79
N ALA A 22 -1.75 11.51 -12.84
CA ALA A 22 -2.86 10.80 -12.18
C ALA A 22 -2.58 10.47 -10.70
N HIS A 23 -1.32 10.49 -10.26
CA HIS A 23 -0.89 10.12 -8.91
C HIS A 23 -0.13 11.28 -8.26
N PRO A 24 -0.82 12.36 -7.85
CA PRO A 24 -0.20 13.40 -7.04
C PRO A 24 0.24 12.82 -5.69
N ILE A 25 1.32 13.36 -5.11
CA ILE A 25 1.81 12.96 -3.79
C ILE A 25 0.72 13.27 -2.76
N PRO A 26 0.19 12.26 -2.03
CA PRO A 26 -0.79 12.48 -0.97
C PRO A 26 -0.23 13.27 0.21
N ASP A 27 -1.09 13.97 0.96
CA ASP A 27 -0.69 14.83 2.08
C ASP A 27 0.04 14.10 3.22
N ASP A 28 -0.19 12.79 3.36
CA ASP A 28 0.43 11.93 4.37
C ASP A 28 1.78 11.34 3.93
N ARG A 29 2.28 11.71 2.75
CA ARG A 29 3.48 11.10 2.15
C ARG A 29 4.44 12.14 1.58
N ALA A 30 5.72 11.77 1.59
CA ALA A 30 6.76 12.58 0.94
C ALA A 30 6.92 12.24 -0.55
N THR A 31 6.57 11.02 -0.96
CA THR A 31 6.74 10.49 -2.32
C THR A 31 5.60 9.54 -2.67
N ILE A 32 5.35 9.35 -3.97
CA ILE A 32 4.52 8.27 -4.49
C ILE A 32 5.20 7.67 -5.71
N THR A 33 5.40 6.36 -5.70
CA THR A 33 5.88 5.57 -6.83
C THR A 33 4.98 4.34 -7.00
N THR A 34 5.24 3.55 -8.03
CA THR A 34 4.54 2.29 -8.24
C THR A 34 4.78 1.28 -7.11
N PHE A 35 5.92 1.36 -6.40
CA PHE A 35 6.20 0.51 -5.27
C PHE A 35 5.34 0.84 -4.05
N GLU A 36 5.11 2.11 -3.76
CA GLU A 36 4.21 2.52 -2.66
C GLU A 36 2.77 2.09 -2.96
N VAL A 37 2.30 2.26 -4.20
CA VAL A 37 0.96 1.78 -4.60
C VAL A 37 0.84 0.27 -4.40
N LEU A 38 1.87 -0.50 -4.77
CA LEU A 38 1.88 -1.95 -4.54
C LEU A 38 1.95 -2.29 -3.05
N ALA A 39 2.77 -1.59 -2.28
CA ALA A 39 2.93 -1.81 -0.85
C ALA A 39 1.62 -1.54 -0.10
N ASP A 40 0.89 -0.49 -0.46
CA ASP A 40 -0.43 -0.20 0.09
C ASP A 40 -1.40 -1.36 -0.15
N GLN A 41 -1.43 -1.89 -1.38
CA GLN A 41 -2.30 -3.02 -1.70
C GLN A 41 -1.95 -4.27 -0.89
N VAL A 42 -0.65 -4.55 -0.69
CA VAL A 42 -0.19 -5.66 0.16
C VAL A 42 -0.57 -5.41 1.62
N GLN A 43 -0.42 -4.19 2.13
CA GLN A 43 -0.80 -3.83 3.49
C GLN A 43 -2.31 -4.00 3.72
N LEU A 44 -3.14 -3.67 2.73
CA LEU A 44 -4.58 -3.91 2.80
C LEU A 44 -4.90 -5.41 2.90
N THR A 45 -4.26 -6.24 2.08
CA THR A 45 -4.44 -7.70 2.15
C THR A 45 -3.96 -8.26 3.49
N ILE A 46 -2.81 -7.81 4.01
CA ILE A 46 -2.33 -8.22 5.34
C ILE A 46 -3.32 -7.78 6.42
N LYS A 47 -3.84 -6.55 6.35
CA LYS A 47 -4.86 -6.04 7.27
C LYS A 47 -6.10 -6.94 7.26
N GLU A 48 -6.63 -7.27 6.09
CA GLU A 48 -7.80 -8.15 5.95
C GLU A 48 -7.55 -9.51 6.62
N LEU A 49 -6.39 -10.13 6.39
CA LEU A 49 -6.02 -11.41 7.02
C LEU A 49 -5.88 -11.32 8.54
N LEU A 50 -5.46 -10.16 9.07
CA LEU A 50 -5.29 -9.95 10.51
C LEU A 50 -6.60 -9.56 11.22
N GLU A 51 -7.56 -8.99 10.50
CA GLU A 51 -8.91 -8.67 10.99
C GLU A 51 -9.82 -9.91 11.05
N GLU A 52 -9.48 -10.99 10.34
CA GLU A 52 -10.17 -12.27 10.49
C GLU A 52 -10.10 -12.78 11.94
N PRO A 53 -11.19 -13.34 12.49
CA PRO A 53 -11.17 -14.00 13.78
C PRO A 53 -10.07 -15.07 13.86
N GLU A 54 -9.55 -15.30 15.07
CA GLU A 54 -8.64 -16.42 15.29
C GLU A 54 -9.33 -17.74 14.92
N SER A 55 -8.65 -18.57 14.14
CA SER A 55 -9.12 -19.85 13.65
C SER A 55 -8.35 -20.99 14.32
N THR A 56 -8.96 -22.17 14.44
CA THR A 56 -8.26 -23.39 14.91
C THR A 56 -7.15 -23.84 13.94
N ARG A 57 -7.11 -23.29 12.73
CA ARG A 57 -6.05 -23.52 11.73
C ARG A 57 -4.85 -22.58 11.91
N ASP A 58 -4.98 -21.53 12.71
CA ASP A 58 -3.89 -20.58 12.94
C ASP A 58 -2.82 -21.25 13.80
N ASN A 59 -1.56 -21.18 13.35
CA ASN A 59 -0.44 -21.54 14.21
C ASN A 59 -0.25 -20.49 15.31
N GLU A 60 0.53 -20.83 16.34
CA GLU A 60 0.71 -19.96 17.52
C GLU A 60 1.23 -18.56 17.15
N VAL A 61 2.11 -18.46 16.16
CA VAL A 61 2.67 -17.19 15.68
C VAL A 61 1.57 -16.34 15.05
N THR A 62 0.76 -16.93 14.17
CA THR A 62 -0.34 -16.24 13.47
C THR A 62 -1.38 -15.74 14.46
N ALA A 63 -1.79 -16.58 15.42
CA ALA A 63 -2.72 -16.20 16.48
C ALA A 63 -2.17 -15.04 17.34
N LYS A 64 -0.89 -15.09 17.72
CA LYS A 64 -0.24 -13.98 18.46
C LYS A 64 -0.19 -12.70 17.63
N THR A 65 0.12 -12.77 16.34
CA THR A 65 0.13 -11.60 15.45
C THR A 65 -1.25 -10.98 15.33
N LYS A 66 -2.31 -11.78 15.14
CA LYS A 66 -3.71 -11.30 15.13
C LYS A 66 -4.08 -10.60 16.44
N ARG A 67 -3.73 -11.18 17.60
CA ARG A 67 -3.95 -10.52 18.91
C ARG A 67 -3.21 -9.20 19.05
N MET A 68 -1.95 -9.16 18.63
CA MET A 68 -1.13 -7.93 18.69
C MET A 68 -1.74 -6.83 17.81
N PHE A 69 -2.13 -7.17 16.59
CA PHE A 69 -2.82 -6.26 15.68
C PHE A 69 -4.11 -5.73 16.30
N ASN A 70 -4.97 -6.61 16.79
CA ASN A 70 -6.24 -6.24 17.44
C ASN A 70 -6.05 -5.38 18.69
N ALA A 71 -5.01 -5.63 19.49
CA ALA A 71 -4.70 -4.82 20.66
C ALA A 71 -4.29 -3.38 20.28
N CYS A 72 -3.55 -3.22 19.18
CA CYS A 72 -3.18 -1.91 18.63
C CYS A 72 -4.40 -1.18 18.06
N MET A 73 -5.19 -1.85 17.21
CA MET A 73 -6.29 -1.21 16.47
C MET A 73 -7.53 -0.94 17.32
N ASN A 74 -7.82 -1.79 18.32
CA ASN A 74 -8.96 -1.62 19.22
C ASN A 74 -8.64 -0.75 20.44
N GLY A 75 -7.43 -0.20 20.51
CA GLY A 75 -7.07 0.83 21.48
C GLY A 75 -7.99 2.03 21.28
N LYS A 76 -8.99 2.19 22.13
CA LYS A 76 -9.83 3.38 22.16
C LYS A 76 -8.92 4.57 22.45
N TYR A 77 -8.77 5.46 21.48
CA TYR A 77 -8.33 6.83 21.72
C TYR A 77 -9.45 7.54 22.51
N THR A 78 -9.58 7.25 23.80
CA THR A 78 -10.30 8.10 24.77
C THR A 78 -9.36 9.14 25.32
#